data_AF-A0A2I1CYL5-F1
#
_entry.id   AF-A0A2I1CYL5-F1
#
_cell.length_a   1.000
_cell.length_b   1.000
_cell.length_c   1.000
_cell.angle_alpha   90.00
_cell.angle_beta   90.00
_cell.angle_gamma   90.00
#
_symmetry.space_group_name_H-M   'P 1'
#
loop_
_entity.id
_entity.type
_entity.pdbx_description
1 polymer ?
#
loop_
_entity_poly.entity_id
_entity_poly.type
_entity_poly.pdbx_seq_one_letter_code
_entity_poly.pdbx_strand_id
1 'polypeptide(L)'
;MANGNGIEDSVQGNGSGDSQNGNGNADPPNGNNNGDPHHDDDDDDDDDNNSGIKRICPQLATQDKGCVRYTRGFDVTGVVSEVDLAFPEVASECDCIQACLDMPGTCASYAWTFSTADAVDSGYRTCTLYSDFNLPGSVAIQFDLESANNQNINAAQITSEGANPDIGGPVPQAFQDLDSLVPDPDAVSGPVWLLANGEVQC
;
A
#
# COMPACT_ATOMS: atom_id res chain seq x y z
N MET A 1 57.14 -15.01 11.24
CA MET A 1 57.26 -16.49 11.31
C MET A 1 55.98 -17.02 10.67
N ALA A 2 55.97 -17.25 9.34
CA ALA A 2 56.23 -18.55 8.68
C ALA A 2 55.19 -19.60 9.11
N ASN A 3 54.40 -20.30 8.27
CA ASN A 3 54.38 -20.70 6.85
C ASN A 3 52.90 -20.99 6.48
N GLY A 4 52.38 -21.06 5.25
CA GLY A 4 52.96 -21.44 3.96
C GLY A 4 52.32 -22.74 3.43
N ASN A 5 51.96 -22.76 2.14
CA ASN A 5 51.49 -23.85 1.23
C ASN A 5 49.96 -23.88 1.00
N GLY A 6 49.41 -23.70 -0.21
CA GLY A 6 49.95 -23.65 -1.58
C GLY A 6 49.62 -24.92 -2.38
N ILE A 7 49.31 -24.75 -3.68
CA ILE A 7 49.09 -25.71 -4.81
C ILE A 7 47.61 -25.64 -5.30
N GLU A 8 47.26 -24.92 -6.40
CA GLU A 8 47.45 -25.20 -7.86
C GLU A 8 46.84 -26.57 -8.26
N ASP A 9 46.02 -26.76 -9.31
CA ASP A 9 46.15 -26.28 -10.68
C ASP A 9 44.89 -26.60 -11.54
N SER A 10 44.64 -25.72 -12.52
CA SER A 10 44.17 -25.86 -13.92
C SER A 10 43.12 -26.89 -14.42
N VAL A 11 42.26 -26.40 -15.35
CA VAL A 11 41.95 -26.88 -16.75
C VAL A 11 40.60 -26.24 -17.18
N GLN A 12 40.54 -25.15 -17.98
CA GLN A 12 40.66 -24.99 -19.45
C GLN A 12 39.44 -25.38 -20.32
N GLY A 13 38.94 -24.37 -21.07
CA GLY A 13 38.36 -24.43 -22.44
C GLY A 13 36.87 -24.77 -22.55
N ASN A 14 36.08 -24.30 -23.53
CA ASN A 14 36.27 -23.44 -24.71
C ASN A 14 34.88 -23.20 -25.38
N GLY A 15 34.75 -22.14 -26.20
CA GLY A 15 33.69 -21.96 -27.23
C GLY A 15 32.78 -20.76 -26.94
N SER A 16 32.91 -19.55 -27.54
CA SER A 16 33.02 -19.15 -28.95
C SER A 16 31.91 -19.70 -29.86
N GLY A 17 31.00 -18.80 -30.24
CA GLY A 17 29.92 -19.01 -31.20
C GLY A 17 29.19 -17.70 -31.50
N ASP A 18 29.78 -16.88 -32.36
CA ASP A 18 29.10 -15.79 -33.07
C ASP A 18 27.96 -16.35 -33.93
N SER A 19 26.82 -15.66 -33.97
CA SER A 19 25.96 -15.68 -35.15
C SER A 19 25.14 -14.39 -35.25
N GLN A 20 25.60 -13.49 -36.12
CA GLN A 20 24.83 -12.41 -36.71
C GLN A 20 23.91 -12.97 -37.82
N ASN A 21 22.62 -12.63 -37.79
CA ASN A 21 21.69 -12.40 -38.93
C ASN A 21 20.25 -12.48 -38.39
N GLY A 22 19.30 -11.63 -38.77
CA GLY A 22 19.29 -10.60 -39.80
C GLY A 22 17.99 -9.79 -39.72
N ASN A 23 18.07 -8.57 -40.28
CA ASN A 23 16.94 -7.69 -40.57
C ASN A 23 15.95 -8.37 -41.53
N GLY A 24 14.68 -8.39 -41.14
CA GLY A 24 13.56 -8.78 -42.00
C GLY A 24 12.41 -7.80 -41.83
N ASN A 25 12.50 -6.67 -42.52
CA ASN A 25 11.44 -5.69 -42.67
C ASN A 25 10.36 -6.27 -43.59
N ALA A 26 9.13 -6.46 -43.10
CA ALA A 26 7.98 -6.79 -43.94
C ALA A 26 6.67 -6.40 -43.23
N ASP A 27 6.19 -5.19 -43.51
CA ASP A 27 4.77 -4.86 -43.41
C ASP A 27 3.99 -5.56 -44.55
N PRO A 28 2.82 -6.15 -44.28
CA PRO A 28 1.79 -6.35 -45.28
C PRO A 28 0.60 -5.38 -45.06
N PRO A 29 -0.22 -5.18 -46.11
CA PRO A 29 -0.93 -3.94 -46.34
C PRO A 29 -2.31 -3.84 -45.69
N ASN A 30 -2.63 -2.57 -45.40
CA ASN A 30 -3.95 -1.93 -45.37
C ASN A 30 -5.06 -2.66 -46.15
N GLY A 31 -6.05 -3.17 -45.42
CA GLY A 31 -7.27 -3.80 -45.93
C GLY A 31 -8.51 -3.19 -45.27
N ASN A 32 -9.13 -2.26 -45.99
CA ASN A 32 -10.40 -1.59 -45.71
C ASN A 32 -11.57 -2.59 -45.78
N ASN A 33 -12.49 -2.61 -44.80
CA ASN A 33 -13.83 -3.19 -44.97
C ASN A 33 -14.87 -2.53 -44.05
N ASN A 34 -15.98 -2.16 -44.70
CA ASN A 34 -17.15 -1.47 -44.17
C ASN A 34 -18.01 -2.33 -43.24
N GLY A 35 -18.58 -1.70 -42.22
CA GLY A 35 -20.01 -1.79 -41.92
C GLY A 35 -20.46 -2.81 -40.89
N ASP A 36 -20.63 -2.35 -39.64
CA ASP A 36 -21.67 -2.85 -38.72
C ASP A 36 -22.08 -1.70 -37.78
N PRO A 37 -23.36 -1.25 -37.75
CA PRO A 37 -23.81 -0.26 -36.78
C PRO A 37 -24.28 -1.01 -35.53
N HIS A 38 -23.33 -1.42 -34.71
CA HIS A 38 -23.65 -1.85 -33.36
C HIS A 38 -23.87 -0.62 -32.48
N HIS A 39 -25.11 -0.52 -32.05
CA HIS A 39 -25.69 0.22 -30.94
C HIS A 39 -24.68 0.48 -29.80
N ASP A 40 -24.02 1.65 -29.84
CA ASP A 40 -23.29 2.22 -28.70
C ASP A 40 -24.29 3.03 -27.87
N ASP A 41 -25.02 2.34 -26.98
CA ASP A 41 -25.70 2.97 -25.83
C ASP A 41 -24.79 2.78 -24.60
N ASP A 42 -23.56 3.28 -24.68
CA ASP A 42 -22.68 3.47 -23.52
C ASP A 42 -22.79 4.95 -23.10
N ASP A 43 -23.95 5.32 -22.56
CA ASP A 43 -24.14 6.54 -21.75
C ASP A 43 -23.55 6.29 -20.35
N ASP A 44 -22.25 6.04 -20.27
CA ASP A 44 -21.47 6.21 -19.04
C ASP A 44 -20.83 7.60 -19.10
N ASP A 45 -21.59 8.59 -18.66
CA ASP A 45 -21.14 9.93 -18.26
C ASP A 45 -20.19 9.85 -17.04
N ASP A 46 -19.15 9.02 -17.11
CA ASP A 46 -18.02 9.06 -16.19
C ASP A 46 -16.99 10.03 -16.77
N ASP A 47 -17.19 11.31 -16.43
CA ASP A 47 -16.25 12.43 -16.55
C ASP A 47 -14.97 12.23 -15.68
N ASP A 48 -14.41 11.01 -15.68
CA ASP A 48 -13.17 10.65 -15.01
C ASP A 48 -11.97 11.08 -15.87
N ASN A 49 -11.68 12.37 -15.70
CA ASN A 49 -10.51 13.03 -16.26
C ASN A 49 -9.19 12.32 -15.87
N ASN A 50 -8.68 11.51 -16.81
CA ASN A 50 -7.30 11.59 -17.32
C ASN A 50 -6.12 11.20 -16.39
N SER A 51 -6.32 10.41 -15.32
CA SER A 51 -5.22 9.89 -14.48
C SER A 51 -5.18 8.38 -14.30
N GLY A 52 -6.23 7.64 -14.70
CA GLY A 52 -6.31 6.18 -14.54
C GLY A 52 -6.46 5.69 -13.10
N ILE A 53 -6.49 6.58 -12.10
CA ILE A 53 -6.75 6.22 -10.70
C ILE A 53 -8.17 6.66 -10.34
N LYS A 54 -9.04 5.68 -10.06
CA LYS A 54 -10.44 5.90 -9.66
C LYS A 54 -10.48 6.69 -8.36
N ARG A 55 -11.30 7.73 -8.29
CA ARG A 55 -11.55 8.47 -7.05
C ARG A 55 -12.48 7.69 -6.13
N ILE A 56 -12.19 7.70 -4.83
CA ILE A 56 -13.08 7.15 -3.80
C ILE A 56 -13.58 8.27 -2.87
N CYS A 57 -14.72 8.01 -2.23
CA CYS A 57 -15.30 8.90 -1.22
C CYS A 57 -15.42 10.37 -1.67
N PRO A 58 -16.13 10.66 -2.78
CA PRO A 58 -16.19 11.99 -3.40
C PRO A 58 -16.80 13.08 -2.51
N GLN A 59 -17.46 12.69 -1.42
CA GLN A 59 -18.04 13.58 -0.42
C GLN A 59 -17.03 14.16 0.57
N LEU A 60 -15.81 13.63 0.64
CA LEU A 60 -14.80 14.08 1.60
C LEU A 60 -14.25 15.46 1.22
N ALA A 61 -14.06 16.30 2.24
CA ALA A 61 -13.57 17.67 2.09
C ALA A 61 -12.04 17.73 1.92
N THR A 62 -11.55 17.16 0.82
CA THR A 62 -10.13 17.12 0.45
C THR A 62 -9.86 17.97 -0.79
N GLN A 63 -8.59 18.24 -1.07
CA GLN A 63 -8.17 19.02 -2.25
C GLN A 63 -8.75 18.43 -3.55
N ASP A 64 -8.79 17.10 -3.66
CA ASP A 64 -9.24 16.38 -4.85
C ASP A 64 -10.73 15.98 -4.80
N LYS A 65 -11.48 16.45 -3.80
CA LYS A 65 -12.90 16.12 -3.54
C LYS A 65 -13.12 14.61 -3.46
N GLY A 66 -12.43 13.99 -2.49
CA GLY A 66 -12.27 12.55 -2.35
C GLY A 66 -10.79 12.14 -2.34
N CYS A 67 -10.55 10.83 -2.31
CA CYS A 67 -9.20 10.27 -2.29
C CYS A 67 -8.83 9.68 -3.66
N VAL A 68 -7.61 9.98 -4.10
CA VAL A 68 -7.01 9.49 -5.35
C VAL A 68 -5.65 8.84 -5.12
N ARG A 69 -5.20 8.76 -3.86
CA ARG A 69 -3.92 8.19 -3.42
C ARG A 69 -4.22 7.14 -2.36
N TYR A 70 -4.47 5.94 -2.84
CA TYR A 70 -4.73 4.78 -2.02
C TYR A 70 -4.25 3.53 -2.77
N THR A 71 -4.18 2.43 -2.05
CA THR A 71 -3.97 1.10 -2.61
C THR A 71 -5.11 0.19 -2.20
N ARG A 72 -5.40 -0.79 -3.06
CA ARG A 72 -6.40 -1.84 -2.80
C ARG A 72 -5.70 -3.17 -2.61
N GLY A 73 -6.21 -3.99 -1.69
CA GLY A 73 -5.64 -5.30 -1.40
C GLY A 73 -4.43 -5.30 -0.48
N PHE A 74 -3.98 -4.14 -0.02
CA PHE A 74 -2.80 -4.04 0.82
C PHE A 74 -3.11 -3.24 2.07
N ASP A 75 -2.41 -3.57 3.14
CA ASP A 75 -2.46 -2.88 4.41
C ASP A 75 -1.23 -1.99 4.53
N VAL A 76 -1.37 -0.69 4.23
CA VAL A 76 -0.34 0.32 4.50
C VAL A 76 -0.27 0.53 6.00
N THR A 77 0.40 -0.42 6.66
CA THR A 77 0.72 -0.36 8.07
C THR A 77 1.60 0.86 8.35
N GLY A 78 1.45 1.38 9.55
CA GLY A 78 2.33 2.38 10.13
C GLY A 78 2.99 1.87 11.39
N VAL A 79 4.01 2.59 11.84
CA VAL A 79 5.01 2.01 12.74
C VAL A 79 5.04 2.65 14.14
N VAL A 80 4.35 3.77 14.39
CA VAL A 80 4.54 4.52 15.64
C VAL A 80 3.36 4.44 16.60
N SER A 81 2.14 4.69 16.13
CA SER A 81 0.93 4.63 16.97
C SER A 81 -0.25 4.17 16.14
N GLU A 82 -1.10 3.38 16.77
CA GLU A 82 -2.28 2.79 16.15
C GLU A 82 -3.53 3.20 16.92
N VAL A 83 -4.59 3.55 16.19
CA VAL A 83 -5.94 3.66 16.73
C VAL A 83 -6.82 2.72 15.93
N ASP A 84 -7.38 1.72 16.60
CA ASP A 84 -8.32 0.78 16.00
C ASP A 84 -9.75 1.22 16.26
N LEU A 85 -10.50 1.36 15.17
CA LEU A 85 -11.92 1.66 15.15
C LEU A 85 -12.66 0.48 14.54
N ALA A 86 -13.83 0.16 15.08
CA ALA A 86 -14.62 -0.98 14.65
C ALA A 86 -16.06 -0.58 14.37
N PHE A 87 -16.81 -1.46 13.71
CA PHE A 87 -18.24 -1.30 13.57
C PHE A 87 -18.93 -1.22 14.95
N PRO A 88 -19.90 -0.31 15.16
CA PRO A 88 -20.55 0.58 14.18
C PRO A 88 -19.91 1.97 14.04
N GLU A 89 -18.82 2.26 14.72
CA GLU A 89 -18.15 3.57 14.65
C GLU A 89 -17.62 3.86 13.24
N VAL A 90 -17.08 2.83 12.59
CA VAL A 90 -16.67 2.86 11.18
C VAL A 90 -17.41 1.76 10.43
N ALA A 91 -18.18 2.12 9.41
CA ALA A 91 -18.98 1.17 8.63
C ALA A 91 -18.50 1.04 7.18
N SER A 92 -17.64 1.94 6.71
CA SER A 92 -17.17 1.99 5.33
C SER A 92 -15.72 2.49 5.24
N GLU A 93 -15.09 2.29 4.07
CA GLU A 93 -13.78 2.88 3.75
C GLU A 93 -13.80 4.42 3.91
N CYS A 94 -14.92 5.08 3.58
CA CYS A 94 -15.04 6.53 3.69
C CYS A 94 -15.13 7.01 5.14
N ASP A 95 -15.78 6.25 6.02
CA ASP A 95 -15.81 6.56 7.45
C ASP A 95 -14.41 6.42 8.06
N CYS A 96 -13.65 5.40 7.62
CA CYS A 96 -12.28 5.19 8.05
C CYS A 96 -11.37 6.36 7.65
N ILE A 97 -11.46 6.80 6.39
CA ILE A 97 -10.72 7.96 5.91
C ILE A 97 -11.14 9.21 6.68
N GLN A 98 -12.44 9.45 6.86
CA GLN A 98 -12.93 10.61 7.59
C GLN A 98 -12.40 10.64 9.03
N ALA A 99 -12.35 9.50 9.72
CA ALA A 99 -11.77 9.42 11.05
C ALA A 99 -10.29 9.86 11.07
N CYS A 100 -9.51 9.48 10.06
CA CYS A 100 -8.13 9.97 9.92
C CYS A 100 -8.08 11.48 9.66
N LEU A 101 -8.95 12.00 8.78
CA LEU A 101 -9.06 13.44 8.47
C LEU A 101 -9.45 14.27 9.70
N ASP A 102 -10.23 13.70 10.62
CA ASP A 102 -10.63 14.33 11.88
C ASP A 102 -9.48 14.38 12.91
N MET A 103 -8.36 13.70 12.63
CA MET A 103 -7.16 13.62 13.47
C MET A 103 -5.90 14.17 12.77
N PRO A 104 -5.91 15.42 12.25
CA PRO A 104 -4.86 15.93 11.37
C PRO A 104 -3.49 16.12 12.06
N GLY A 105 -3.43 16.04 13.40
CA GLY A 105 -2.19 16.12 14.16
C GLY A 105 -1.58 14.76 14.54
N THR A 106 -2.31 13.67 14.33
CA THR A 106 -1.93 12.33 14.82
C THR A 106 -2.16 11.20 13.83
N CYS A 107 -2.91 11.43 12.74
CA CYS A 107 -3.11 10.45 11.69
C CYS A 107 -2.39 10.87 10.39
N ALA A 108 -1.64 9.93 9.81
CA ALA A 108 -0.91 10.05 8.56
C ALA A 108 -1.29 8.97 7.55
N SER A 109 -1.81 7.82 7.99
CA SER A 109 -2.39 6.80 7.11
C SER A 109 -3.52 6.04 7.78
N TYR A 110 -4.30 5.35 6.95
CA TYR A 110 -5.41 4.50 7.39
C TYR A 110 -5.34 3.15 6.66
N ALA A 111 -5.89 2.11 7.30
CA ALA A 111 -6.13 0.81 6.71
C ALA A 111 -7.52 0.31 7.11
N TRP A 112 -8.37 0.05 6.10
CA TRP A 112 -9.70 -0.52 6.26
C TRP A 112 -9.68 -1.99 5.81
N THR A 113 -9.53 -2.92 6.76
CA THR A 113 -9.20 -4.33 6.51
C THR A 113 -9.87 -5.26 7.53
N PHE A 114 -9.70 -6.58 7.41
CA PHE A 114 -10.06 -7.53 8.46
C PHE A 114 -8.86 -7.79 9.39
N SER A 115 -8.62 -6.90 10.36
CA SER A 115 -7.43 -7.01 11.24
C SER A 115 -7.64 -7.86 12.51
N THR A 116 -8.87 -8.31 12.80
CA THR A 116 -9.21 -9.06 14.02
C THR A 116 -10.16 -10.23 13.76
N ALA A 117 -10.20 -11.20 14.69
CA ALA A 117 -11.14 -12.34 14.62
C ALA A 117 -12.60 -11.88 14.58
N ASP A 118 -12.96 -10.91 15.43
CA ASP A 118 -14.31 -10.37 15.49
C ASP A 118 -14.71 -9.68 14.18
N ALA A 119 -13.77 -9.01 13.51
CA ALA A 119 -13.99 -8.41 12.20
C ALA A 119 -14.32 -9.48 11.15
N VAL A 120 -13.52 -10.55 11.10
CA VAL A 120 -13.72 -11.69 10.18
C VAL A 120 -15.07 -12.36 10.44
N ASP A 121 -15.37 -12.68 11.70
CA ASP A 121 -16.60 -13.40 12.08
C ASP A 121 -17.87 -12.57 11.83
N SER A 122 -17.80 -11.26 12.04
CA SER A 122 -18.93 -10.36 11.83
C SER A 122 -19.12 -9.93 10.37
N GLY A 123 -18.09 -10.08 9.54
CA GLY A 123 -18.06 -9.59 8.16
C GLY A 123 -17.88 -8.07 8.04
N TYR A 124 -17.60 -7.37 9.15
CA TYR A 124 -17.30 -5.95 9.16
C TYR A 124 -15.80 -5.71 9.32
N ARG A 125 -15.22 -4.96 8.39
CA ARG A 125 -13.83 -4.51 8.49
C ARG A 125 -13.63 -3.54 9.64
N THR A 126 -12.42 -3.55 10.18
CA THR A 126 -11.89 -2.57 11.11
C THR A 126 -11.18 -1.46 10.36
N CYS A 127 -10.97 -0.33 11.04
CA CYS A 127 -10.17 0.77 10.55
C CYS A 127 -9.02 1.00 11.52
N THR A 128 -7.79 0.80 11.06
CA THR A 128 -6.60 1.12 11.82
C THR A 128 -6.01 2.41 11.28
N LEU A 129 -5.78 3.36 12.18
CA LEU A 129 -5.20 4.67 11.87
C LEU A 129 -3.79 4.72 12.40
N TYR A 130 -2.85 5.15 11.55
CA TYR A 130 -1.44 5.22 11.90
C TYR A 130 -0.92 6.65 11.85
N SER A 131 0.03 6.95 12.71
CA SER A 131 0.70 8.27 12.76
C SER A 131 1.90 8.42 11.81
N ASP A 132 2.37 7.33 11.20
CA ASP A 132 3.44 7.35 10.20
C ASP A 132 3.29 6.20 9.20
N PHE A 133 3.96 6.29 8.06
CA PHE A 133 3.96 5.27 7.01
C PHE A 133 4.90 4.11 7.32
N ASN A 134 4.69 3.00 6.61
CA ASN A 134 5.64 1.90 6.56
C ASN A 134 7.05 2.38 6.25
N LEU A 135 7.99 1.96 7.09
CA LEU A 135 9.40 2.27 6.91
C LEU A 135 10.00 1.39 5.80
N PRO A 136 11.08 1.85 5.12
CA PRO A 136 11.85 0.99 4.24
C PRO A 136 12.45 -0.21 4.98
N GLY A 137 12.58 -1.35 4.29
CA GLY A 137 13.00 -2.67 4.82
C GLY A 137 14.30 -2.76 5.61
N SER A 138 15.11 -1.71 5.64
CA SER A 138 16.39 -1.63 6.36
C SER A 138 16.40 -0.55 7.44
N VAL A 139 15.25 0.02 7.77
CA VAL A 139 15.08 1.02 8.81
C VAL A 139 14.44 0.36 10.01
N ALA A 140 15.02 0.64 11.19
CA ALA A 140 14.46 0.28 12.47
C ALA A 140 14.43 1.52 13.35
N ILE A 141 13.30 1.79 13.99
CA ILE A 141 13.19 2.85 15.01
C ILE A 141 13.41 2.20 16.37
N GLN A 142 14.03 2.93 17.30
CA GLN A 142 14.10 2.54 18.69
C GLN A 142 13.54 3.68 19.53
N PHE A 143 12.54 3.39 20.36
CA PHE A 143 11.96 4.36 21.26
C PHE A 143 12.65 4.33 22.62
N ASP A 144 13.05 5.50 23.10
CA ASP A 144 13.41 5.71 24.50
C ASP A 144 12.14 5.88 25.34
N LEU A 145 11.59 4.77 25.84
CA LEU A 145 10.32 4.77 26.57
C LEU A 145 10.36 5.58 27.88
N GLU A 146 11.55 5.94 28.38
CA GLU A 146 11.71 6.76 29.59
C GLU A 146 11.76 8.27 29.29
N SER A 147 11.86 8.66 28.02
CA SER A 147 11.92 10.06 27.59
C SER A 147 10.56 10.77 27.74
N ALA A 148 10.55 11.89 28.46
CA ALA A 148 9.36 12.74 28.57
C ALA A 148 8.95 13.43 27.25
N ASN A 149 9.80 13.38 26.22
CA ASN A 149 9.48 13.89 24.88
C ASN A 149 8.63 12.90 24.07
N ASN A 150 8.59 11.62 24.47
CA ASN A 150 7.80 10.62 23.78
C ASN A 150 6.34 10.71 24.23
N GLN A 151 5.50 11.19 23.32
CA GLN A 151 4.06 11.34 23.54
C GLN A 151 3.33 10.52 22.48
N ASN A 152 2.28 9.79 22.89
CA ASN A 152 1.40 9.01 22.02
C ASN A 152 2.07 7.86 21.22
N ILE A 153 3.26 7.38 21.61
CA ILE A 153 4.01 6.33 20.90
C ILE A 153 3.58 4.88 21.23
N ASN A 154 2.32 4.64 21.61
CA ASN A 154 1.81 3.32 22.03
C ASN A 154 2.80 2.45 22.87
N ALA A 155 3.45 3.09 23.85
CA ALA A 155 4.57 2.50 24.60
C ALA A 155 4.23 1.16 25.27
N ALA A 156 2.97 0.96 25.66
CA ALA A 156 2.49 -0.26 26.27
C ALA A 156 2.62 -1.46 25.32
N GLN A 157 2.18 -1.32 24.07
CA GLN A 157 2.22 -2.39 23.07
C GLN A 157 3.66 -2.70 22.62
N ILE A 158 4.46 -1.65 22.40
CA ILE A 158 5.91 -1.77 22.11
C ILE A 158 6.62 -2.61 23.19
N THR A 159 6.26 -2.41 24.45
CA THR A 159 6.88 -3.12 25.58
C THR A 159 6.36 -4.55 25.72
N SER A 160 5.06 -4.79 25.54
CA SER A 160 4.42 -6.07 25.85
C SER A 160 4.65 -7.14 24.79
N GLU A 161 4.75 -6.76 23.52
CA GLU A 161 4.80 -7.72 22.41
C GLU A 161 6.23 -8.03 21.97
N GLY A 162 7.22 -7.23 22.40
CA GLY A 162 8.53 -7.22 21.74
C GLY A 162 8.43 -6.86 20.25
N ALA A 163 7.23 -6.48 19.80
CA ALA A 163 6.93 -5.95 18.51
C ALA A 163 7.38 -4.49 18.57
N ASN A 164 8.52 -4.24 17.96
CA ASN A 164 8.77 -2.95 17.38
C ASN A 164 8.06 -3.02 16.02
N PRO A 165 6.81 -2.52 15.87
CA PRO A 165 6.14 -2.47 14.56
C PRO A 165 7.01 -1.75 13.50
N ASP A 166 8.06 -1.05 13.93
CA ASP A 166 9.04 -0.33 13.13
C ASP A 166 10.14 -1.15 12.45
N ILE A 167 9.97 -2.45 12.24
CA ILE A 167 10.78 -3.13 11.21
C ILE A 167 10.13 -2.82 9.88
N GLY A 168 10.76 -1.91 9.13
CA GLY A 168 10.27 -1.59 7.79
C GLY A 168 10.19 -2.83 6.90
N GLY A 169 9.44 -2.72 5.81
CA GLY A 169 9.21 -3.84 4.90
C GLY A 169 8.38 -3.45 3.69
N PRO A 170 8.16 -4.40 2.76
CA PRO A 170 7.10 -4.26 1.78
C PRO A 170 5.75 -4.06 2.46
N VAL A 171 4.85 -3.32 1.82
CA VAL A 171 3.47 -3.19 2.28
C VAL A 171 2.81 -4.58 2.26
N PRO A 172 2.28 -5.08 3.40
CA PRO A 172 1.69 -6.40 3.47
C PRO A 172 0.39 -6.52 2.66
N GLN A 173 0.16 -7.72 2.13
CA GLN A 173 -1.12 -8.11 1.53
C GLN A 173 -2.19 -8.17 2.63
N ALA A 174 -3.37 -7.62 2.36
CA ALA A 174 -4.53 -7.77 3.22
C ALA A 174 -5.26 -9.10 2.93
N PHE A 175 -5.87 -9.67 3.96
CA PHE A 175 -6.57 -10.96 3.89
C PHE A 175 -7.96 -10.88 4.52
N GLN A 176 -8.87 -11.75 4.07
CA GLN A 176 -10.22 -11.90 4.62
C GLN A 176 -10.27 -12.87 5.81
N ASP A 177 -9.14 -13.50 6.12
CA ASP A 177 -8.96 -14.44 7.21
C ASP A 177 -7.65 -14.17 7.96
N LEU A 178 -7.55 -14.71 9.17
CA LEU A 178 -6.37 -14.54 10.02
C LEU A 178 -5.21 -15.48 9.64
N ASP A 179 -5.48 -16.53 8.85
CA ASP A 179 -4.47 -17.52 8.44
C ASP A 179 -3.69 -17.07 7.19
N SER A 180 -3.98 -15.87 6.67
CA SER A 180 -3.37 -15.28 5.47
C SER A 180 -3.55 -16.15 4.22
N LEU A 181 -4.74 -16.76 4.05
CA LEU A 181 -5.02 -17.69 2.95
C LEU A 181 -5.83 -17.07 1.81
N VAL A 182 -6.74 -16.15 2.11
CA VAL A 182 -7.67 -15.52 1.17
C VAL A 182 -7.35 -14.03 1.06
N PRO A 183 -6.68 -13.59 -0.02
CA PRO A 183 -6.42 -12.16 -0.24
C PRO A 183 -7.71 -11.35 -0.25
N ASP A 184 -7.67 -10.15 0.36
CA ASP A 184 -8.81 -9.23 0.40
C ASP A 184 -8.64 -8.08 -0.61
N PRO A 185 -9.05 -8.21 -1.88
CA PRO A 185 -8.89 -7.15 -2.87
C PRO A 185 -9.67 -5.86 -2.56
N ASP A 186 -10.65 -5.93 -1.66
CA ASP A 186 -11.50 -4.80 -1.29
C ASP A 186 -10.95 -4.01 -0.10
N ALA A 187 -9.91 -4.51 0.57
CA ALA A 187 -9.16 -3.75 1.57
C ALA A 187 -8.65 -2.45 0.96
N VAL A 188 -8.74 -1.34 1.72
CA VAL A 188 -8.26 -0.03 1.26
C VAL A 188 -7.37 0.58 2.30
N SER A 189 -6.21 1.05 1.88
CA SER A 189 -5.30 1.81 2.73
C SER A 189 -4.67 2.95 1.95
N GLY A 190 -4.27 4.00 2.65
CA GLY A 190 -3.71 5.17 1.99
C GLY A 190 -3.17 6.25 2.92
N PRO A 191 -2.36 7.17 2.37
CA PRO A 191 -1.94 8.38 3.06
C PRO A 191 -3.07 9.37 3.31
N VAL A 192 -2.89 10.15 4.37
CA VAL A 192 -3.50 11.45 4.57
C VAL A 192 -2.40 12.48 4.80
N TRP A 193 -2.44 13.58 4.05
CA TRP A 193 -1.47 14.67 4.18
C TRP A 193 -2.18 15.99 4.45
N LEU A 194 -1.92 16.57 5.62
CA LEU A 194 -2.22 17.98 5.88
C LEU A 194 -1.15 18.83 5.17
N LEU A 195 -1.58 19.58 4.16
CA LEU A 195 -0.70 20.44 3.40
C LEU A 195 -0.45 21.76 4.12
N ALA A 196 0.69 22.38 3.84
CA ALA A 196 1.07 23.66 4.46
C ALA A 196 0.10 24.82 4.14
N ASN A 197 -0.70 24.70 3.06
CA ASN A 197 -1.75 25.65 2.72
C ASN A 197 -3.07 25.42 3.49
N GLY A 198 -3.13 24.41 4.36
CA GLY A 198 -4.31 24.04 5.14
C GLY A 198 -5.28 23.10 4.44
N GLU A 199 -5.04 22.74 3.19
CA GLU A 199 -5.79 21.69 2.50
C GLU A 199 -5.33 20.30 2.97
N VAL A 200 -6.17 19.29 2.75
CA VAL A 200 -5.84 17.90 3.03
C VAL A 200 -5.90 17.09 1.75
N GLN A 201 -4.91 16.24 1.54
CA GLN A 201 -4.87 15.27 0.47
C GLN A 201 -5.00 13.85 1.01
N CYS A 202 -5.67 13.06 0.19
CA CYS A 202 -5.59 11.63 0.08
C CYS A 202 -5.77 11.34 -1.43
#